data_AF-A0A519MI48-F1
#
_entry.id   AF-A0A519MI48-F1
#
_cell.length_a   1.000
_cell.length_b   1.000
_cell.length_c   1.000
_cell.angle_alpha   90.00
_cell.angle_beta   90.00
_cell.angle_gamma   90.00
#
_symmetry.space_group_name_H-M   'P 1'
#
loop_
_entity.id
_entity.type
_entity.pdbx_description
1 polymer ?
#
loop_
_entity_poly.entity_id
_entity_poly.type
_entity_poly.pdbx_seq_one_letter_code
_entity_poly.pdbx_strand_id
1 'polypeptide(L)'
;GPEWFQGTADSVFQNIHLIETFKPDLVVVFGADHIYRMDVRQMIDFHEKTNAAVSVATLPVPLAQCDQFGIVNIDDNHRITEFVEKPKTTKPMPGSSTHVLASMGNYVFNADVLLEELRASRERGESDFGKHILPRMIHTHNLVAYDFDTNVIPGTAPYEEHGYWRDVGTIDAYFDAHFDTLGATPRFRMTNKHWPIYASPDQAESAQIENGVLHRSVVGSGSIVDGATLDHAMLRRSVLVERNAHLEHCIVMERSRIGAGARIRRAIIDQDNDIPGYERIGFDMEADRKRFHVTPSGIVVVPRHFFPARASVDSSTTVGRLRTPHSVAATTALCDGEFRAAA
;
A
#
# COMPACT_ATOMS: atom_id res chain seq x y z
N GLY A 1 10.19 25.22 -2.38
CA GLY A 1 10.34 26.67 -2.57
C GLY A 1 8.98 27.33 -2.67
N PRO A 2 8.87 28.57 -3.19
CA PRO A 2 7.61 29.31 -3.33
C PRO A 2 6.69 28.80 -4.46
N GLU A 3 7.17 27.85 -5.29
CA GLU A 3 6.44 27.26 -6.41
C GLU A 3 6.25 25.76 -6.20
N TRP A 4 5.16 25.22 -6.75
CA TRP A 4 4.93 23.77 -6.82
C TRP A 4 6.01 23.09 -7.69
N PHE A 5 6.37 21.86 -7.35
CA PHE A 5 7.37 21.11 -8.12
C PHE A 5 6.90 20.89 -9.55
N GLN A 6 7.77 21.21 -10.51
CA GLN A 6 7.48 21.08 -11.95
C GLN A 6 7.69 19.66 -12.49
N GLY A 7 8.18 18.76 -11.65
CA GLY A 7 8.43 17.35 -11.96
C GLY A 7 9.30 16.69 -10.89
N THR A 8 9.58 15.40 -11.06
CA THR A 8 10.31 14.59 -10.07
C THR A 8 11.72 15.12 -9.80
N ALA A 9 12.46 15.53 -10.82
CA ALA A 9 13.80 16.08 -10.67
C ALA A 9 13.80 17.51 -10.10
N ASP A 10 12.80 18.33 -10.46
CA ASP A 10 12.65 19.67 -9.89
C ASP A 10 12.42 19.61 -8.36
N SER A 11 11.73 18.57 -7.88
CA SER A 11 11.54 18.37 -6.44
C SER A 11 12.86 18.17 -5.68
N VAL A 12 13.81 17.48 -6.29
CA VAL A 12 15.17 17.30 -5.73
C VAL A 12 15.97 18.57 -5.89
N PHE A 13 15.92 19.23 -7.06
CA PHE A 13 16.64 20.47 -7.31
C PHE A 13 16.25 21.60 -6.36
N GLN A 14 14.95 21.77 -6.06
CA GLN A 14 14.49 22.77 -5.09
C GLN A 14 15.04 22.53 -3.67
N ASN A 15 15.53 21.32 -3.37
CA ASN A 15 16.13 20.92 -2.11
C ASN A 15 17.63 20.60 -2.25
N ILE A 16 18.28 21.02 -3.33
CA ILE A 16 19.69 20.71 -3.65
C ILE A 16 20.66 21.07 -2.53
N HIS A 17 20.37 22.16 -1.79
CA HIS A 17 21.15 22.61 -0.64
C HIS A 17 21.32 21.53 0.45
N LEU A 18 20.38 20.59 0.59
CA LEU A 18 20.51 19.48 1.54
C LEU A 18 21.65 18.56 1.10
N ILE A 19 21.71 18.18 -0.18
CA ILE A 19 22.77 17.34 -0.74
C ILE A 19 24.12 18.05 -0.62
N GLU A 20 24.18 19.34 -0.96
CA GLU A 20 25.41 20.15 -0.87
C GLU A 20 25.92 20.33 0.57
N THR A 21 25.01 20.34 1.54
CA THR A 21 25.35 20.47 2.96
C THR A 21 25.84 19.14 3.54
N PHE A 22 25.11 18.05 3.30
CA PHE A 22 25.47 16.73 3.83
C PHE A 22 26.64 16.09 3.10
N LYS A 23 26.88 16.44 1.83
CA LYS A 23 27.95 15.92 0.97
C LYS A 23 28.04 14.39 0.99
N PRO A 24 26.94 13.68 0.67
CA PRO A 24 26.99 12.23 0.57
C PRO A 24 27.83 11.80 -0.65
N ASP A 25 28.37 10.59 -0.63
CA ASP A 25 29.01 9.99 -1.82
C ASP A 25 27.96 9.53 -2.84
N LEU A 26 26.86 8.94 -2.33
CA LEU A 26 25.75 8.44 -3.12
C LEU A 26 24.42 9.07 -2.69
N VAL A 27 23.54 9.32 -3.65
CA VAL A 27 22.15 9.72 -3.40
C VAL A 27 21.22 8.66 -3.95
N VAL A 28 20.34 8.15 -3.09
CA VAL A 28 19.33 7.16 -3.48
C VAL A 28 17.96 7.83 -3.55
N VAL A 29 17.34 7.76 -4.72
CA VAL A 29 16.03 8.35 -5.02
C VAL A 29 15.01 7.22 -5.11
N PHE A 30 13.88 7.35 -4.42
CA PHE A 30 12.82 6.34 -4.39
C PHE A 30 11.46 6.94 -4.75
N GLY A 31 10.68 6.19 -5.53
CA GLY A 31 9.23 6.38 -5.60
C GLY A 31 8.60 6.01 -4.24
N ALA A 32 7.76 6.89 -3.71
CA ALA A 32 7.18 6.76 -2.36
C ALA A 32 5.76 6.17 -2.36
N ASP A 33 5.27 5.74 -3.51
CA ASP A 33 3.90 5.27 -3.78
C ASP A 33 3.81 3.78 -4.13
N HIS A 34 4.92 3.04 -4.04
CA HIS A 34 4.98 1.60 -4.26
C HIS A 34 5.02 0.79 -2.95
N ILE A 35 4.49 -0.44 -2.99
CA ILE A 35 4.54 -1.39 -1.85
C ILE A 35 5.55 -2.51 -2.16
N TYR A 36 6.66 -2.54 -1.43
CA TYR A 36 7.72 -3.55 -1.57
C TYR A 36 8.64 -3.57 -0.35
N ARG A 37 9.59 -4.52 -0.31
CA ARG A 37 10.77 -4.48 0.57
C ARG A 37 12.00 -4.53 -0.31
N MET A 38 12.99 -3.71 0.00
CA MET A 38 14.26 -3.69 -0.72
C MET A 38 15.41 -3.52 0.26
N ASP A 39 16.40 -4.38 0.16
CA ASP A 39 17.71 -4.15 0.77
C ASP A 39 18.55 -3.30 -0.18
N VAL A 40 18.52 -1.99 0.06
CA VAL A 40 19.17 -0.97 -0.77
C VAL A 40 20.69 -1.18 -0.84
N ARG A 41 21.29 -1.80 0.18
CA ARG A 41 22.73 -2.08 0.21
C ARG A 41 23.16 -2.98 -0.94
N GLN A 42 22.31 -3.92 -1.35
CA GLN A 42 22.61 -4.82 -2.47
C GLN A 42 22.64 -4.07 -3.81
N MET A 43 21.79 -3.06 -3.98
CA MET A 43 21.82 -2.19 -5.16
C MET A 43 23.03 -1.24 -5.13
N ILE A 44 23.42 -0.75 -3.95
CA ILE A 44 24.65 0.05 -3.78
C ILE A 44 25.88 -0.79 -4.13
N ASP A 45 26.00 -2.01 -3.60
CA ASP A 45 27.11 -2.92 -3.93
C ASP A 45 27.19 -3.19 -5.44
N PHE A 46 26.05 -3.34 -6.11
CA PHE A 46 25.99 -3.50 -7.56
C PHE A 46 26.43 -2.23 -8.30
N HIS A 47 25.98 -1.06 -7.85
CA HIS A 47 26.36 0.24 -8.39
C HIS A 47 27.88 0.46 -8.36
N GLU A 48 28.50 0.18 -7.21
CA GLU A 48 29.94 0.29 -7.04
C GLU A 48 30.72 -0.72 -7.88
N LYS A 49 30.31 -2.00 -7.87
CA LYS A 49 30.97 -3.07 -8.65
C LYS A 49 30.95 -2.82 -10.15
N THR A 50 29.90 -2.16 -10.64
CA THR A 50 29.76 -1.83 -12.07
C THR A 50 30.37 -0.46 -12.42
N ASN A 51 30.89 0.26 -11.43
CA ASN A 51 31.38 1.64 -11.57
C ASN A 51 30.37 2.50 -12.37
N ALA A 52 29.09 2.38 -12.00
CA ALA A 52 28.01 3.09 -12.65
C ALA A 52 27.97 4.55 -12.16
N ALA A 53 27.51 5.44 -13.03
CA ALA A 53 27.15 6.80 -12.63
C ALA A 53 25.74 6.81 -12.04
N VAL A 54 24.86 5.96 -12.59
CA VAL A 54 23.50 5.74 -12.09
C VAL A 54 23.14 4.27 -12.22
N SER A 55 22.54 3.71 -11.17
CA SER A 55 21.85 2.42 -11.25
C SER A 55 20.34 2.64 -11.15
N VAL A 56 19.58 1.98 -12.00
CA VAL A 56 18.11 2.01 -12.01
C VAL A 56 17.59 0.65 -11.58
N ALA A 57 16.77 0.58 -10.54
CA ALA A 57 16.14 -0.68 -10.15
C ALA A 57 15.05 -1.04 -11.15
N THR A 58 15.08 -2.27 -11.65
CA THR A 58 14.15 -2.74 -12.67
C THR A 58 13.57 -4.09 -12.32
N LEU A 59 12.36 -4.35 -12.80
CA LEU A 59 11.73 -5.67 -12.74
C LEU A 59 11.08 -6.04 -14.08
N PRO A 60 11.04 -7.33 -14.44
CA PRO A 60 10.23 -7.80 -15.56
C PRO A 60 8.73 -7.61 -15.26
N VAL A 61 8.00 -6.99 -16.19
CA VAL A 61 6.52 -6.89 -16.14
C VAL A 61 5.91 -7.39 -17.46
N PRO A 62 4.65 -7.85 -17.47
CA PRO A 62 4.00 -8.25 -18.71
C PRO A 62 4.04 -7.14 -19.76
N LEU A 63 4.36 -7.48 -21.02
CA LEU A 63 4.46 -6.52 -22.13
C LEU A 63 3.20 -5.67 -22.31
N ALA A 64 2.03 -6.22 -21.99
CA ALA A 64 0.74 -5.52 -22.05
C ALA A 64 0.62 -4.34 -21.07
N GLN A 65 1.52 -4.21 -20.10
CA GLN A 65 1.55 -3.13 -19.11
C GLN A 65 2.64 -2.08 -19.40
N CYS A 66 3.28 -2.13 -20.58
CA CYS A 66 4.42 -1.27 -20.88
C CYS A 66 4.10 0.24 -20.85
N ASP A 67 2.84 0.63 -21.06
CA ASP A 67 2.39 2.02 -21.05
C ASP A 67 2.23 2.61 -19.63
N GLN A 68 2.42 1.79 -18.59
CA GLN A 68 2.30 2.19 -17.18
C GLN A 68 3.64 2.64 -16.60
N PHE A 69 4.77 2.19 -17.17
CA PHE A 69 6.11 2.32 -16.58
C PHE A 69 7.13 2.95 -17.54
N GLY A 70 8.26 3.40 -16.98
CA GLY A 70 9.46 3.66 -17.78
C GLY A 70 10.09 2.34 -18.21
N ILE A 71 10.24 2.11 -19.50
CA ILE A 71 10.78 0.85 -20.04
C ILE A 71 12.25 1.04 -20.41
N VAL A 72 13.09 0.09 -20.01
CA VAL A 72 14.51 0.10 -20.31
C VAL A 72 14.90 -1.05 -21.25
N ASN A 73 15.85 -0.78 -22.14
CA ASN A 73 16.58 -1.80 -22.87
C ASN A 73 18.01 -1.88 -22.36
N ILE A 74 18.54 -3.08 -22.25
CA ILE A 74 19.88 -3.34 -21.71
C ILE A 74 20.73 -4.17 -22.66
N ASP A 75 22.04 -4.02 -22.55
CA ASP A 75 23.01 -4.93 -23.16
C ASP A 75 23.37 -6.12 -22.23
N ASP A 76 24.28 -6.98 -22.69
CA ASP A 76 24.72 -8.18 -21.96
C ASP A 76 25.45 -7.86 -20.62
N ASN A 77 25.88 -6.60 -20.40
CA ASN A 77 26.55 -6.15 -19.18
C ASN A 77 25.61 -5.33 -18.28
N HIS A 78 24.29 -5.45 -18.47
CA HIS A 78 23.26 -4.67 -17.76
C HIS A 78 23.31 -3.16 -18.04
N ARG A 79 24.09 -2.68 -19.00
CA ARG A 79 24.13 -1.27 -19.34
C ARG A 79 22.83 -0.89 -20.03
N ILE A 80 22.20 0.17 -19.57
CA ILE A 80 20.99 0.72 -20.17
C ILE A 80 21.36 1.39 -21.49
N THR A 81 20.76 0.91 -22.58
CA THR A 81 20.95 1.41 -23.94
C THR A 81 19.82 2.32 -24.40
N GLU A 82 18.64 2.17 -23.80
CA GLU A 82 17.46 2.98 -24.09
C GLU A 82 16.58 3.08 -22.83
N PHE A 83 15.97 4.24 -22.60
CA PHE A 83 14.94 4.45 -21.58
C PHE A 83 13.80 5.25 -22.21
N VAL A 84 12.60 4.70 -22.17
CA VAL A 84 11.40 5.34 -22.72
C VAL A 84 10.33 5.40 -21.65
N GLU A 85 9.89 6.60 -21.28
CA GLU A 85 8.82 6.79 -20.31
C GLU A 85 7.45 6.48 -20.91
N LYS A 86 6.74 5.49 -20.34
CA LYS A 86 5.35 5.12 -20.66
C LYS A 86 5.08 4.97 -22.17
N PRO A 87 5.85 4.12 -22.88
CA PRO A 87 5.65 3.89 -24.30
C PRO A 87 4.31 3.20 -24.55
N LYS A 88 3.59 3.59 -25.61
CA LYS A 88 2.36 2.89 -26.02
C LYS A 88 2.62 1.44 -26.47
N THR A 89 3.79 1.20 -27.05
CA THR A 89 4.26 -0.11 -27.50
C THR A 89 5.78 -0.16 -27.38
N THR A 90 6.32 -1.34 -27.12
CA THR A 90 7.77 -1.55 -27.07
C THR A 90 8.12 -2.99 -27.45
N LYS A 91 9.40 -3.30 -27.55
CA LYS A 91 9.89 -4.66 -27.79
C LYS A 91 10.02 -5.40 -26.45
N PRO A 92 9.84 -6.73 -26.44
CA PRO A 92 10.13 -7.54 -25.27
C PRO A 92 11.59 -7.40 -24.83
N MET A 93 11.85 -7.60 -23.54
CA MET A 93 13.20 -7.63 -23.00
C MET A 93 14.01 -8.83 -23.53
N PRO A 94 15.35 -8.77 -23.55
CA PRO A 94 16.19 -9.93 -23.89
C PRO A 94 15.82 -11.18 -23.07
N GLY A 95 15.73 -12.33 -23.75
CA GLY A 95 15.41 -13.61 -23.10
C GLY A 95 13.91 -13.85 -22.83
N SER A 96 13.01 -12.92 -23.12
CA SER A 96 11.56 -13.09 -22.95
C SER A 96 10.79 -12.60 -24.18
N SER A 97 9.72 -13.30 -24.55
CA SER A 97 8.79 -12.86 -25.59
C SER A 97 7.54 -12.18 -25.03
N THR A 98 7.35 -12.22 -23.71
CA THR A 98 6.11 -11.81 -23.04
C THR A 98 6.29 -10.68 -22.03
N HIS A 99 7.53 -10.32 -21.70
CA HIS A 99 7.85 -9.32 -20.68
C HIS A 99 8.71 -8.18 -21.22
N VAL A 100 8.63 -7.05 -20.52
CA VAL A 100 9.48 -5.87 -20.70
C VAL A 100 10.18 -5.58 -19.38
N LEU A 101 11.33 -4.92 -19.44
CA LEU A 101 12.06 -4.52 -18.24
C LEU A 101 11.61 -3.11 -17.84
N ALA A 102 10.86 -3.02 -16.74
CA ALA A 102 10.30 -1.77 -16.24
C ALA A 102 11.16 -1.19 -15.12
N SER A 103 11.36 0.13 -15.15
CA SER A 103 11.92 0.93 -14.06
C SER A 103 10.94 0.99 -12.90
N MET A 104 11.44 0.75 -11.70
CA MET A 104 10.69 0.92 -10.44
C MET A 104 10.58 2.36 -9.98
N GLY A 105 11.24 3.31 -10.68
CA GLY A 105 11.39 4.68 -10.20
C GLY A 105 12.38 4.84 -9.04
N ASN A 106 13.27 3.84 -8.85
CA ASN A 106 14.28 3.84 -7.80
C ASN A 106 15.67 3.92 -8.43
N TYR A 107 16.49 4.87 -7.97
CA TYR A 107 17.76 5.19 -8.58
C TYR A 107 18.85 5.34 -7.52
N VAL A 108 20.06 4.85 -7.78
CA VAL A 108 21.28 5.19 -7.04
C VAL A 108 22.14 6.05 -7.96
N PHE A 109 22.50 7.25 -7.50
CA PHE A 109 23.38 8.16 -8.21
C PHE A 109 24.68 8.37 -7.43
N ASN A 110 25.80 8.53 -8.14
CA ASN A 110 26.93 9.29 -7.62
C ASN A 110 26.47 10.73 -7.35
N ALA A 111 26.76 11.25 -6.16
CA ALA A 111 26.18 12.51 -5.71
C ALA A 111 26.64 13.71 -6.55
N ASP A 112 27.90 13.72 -6.98
CA ASP A 112 28.48 14.72 -7.88
C ASP A 112 27.76 14.73 -9.24
N VAL A 113 27.58 13.55 -9.85
CA VAL A 113 26.85 13.38 -11.11
C VAL A 113 25.41 13.89 -10.97
N LEU A 114 24.71 13.56 -9.87
CA LEU A 114 23.36 14.05 -9.65
C LEU A 114 23.30 15.58 -9.56
N LEU A 115 24.23 16.20 -8.82
CA LEU A 115 24.27 17.65 -8.67
C LEU A 115 24.51 18.36 -10.00
N GLU A 116 25.44 17.85 -10.81
CA GLU A 116 25.73 18.38 -12.14
C GLU A 116 24.51 18.27 -13.06
N GLU A 117 23.87 17.11 -13.12
CA GLU A 117 22.73 16.86 -14.00
C GLU A 117 21.48 17.63 -13.59
N LEU A 118 21.23 17.81 -12.28
CA LEU A 118 20.12 18.63 -11.80
C LEU A 118 20.29 20.12 -12.18
N ARG A 119 21.52 20.66 -12.08
CA ARG A 119 21.83 22.04 -12.48
C ARG A 119 21.68 22.21 -13.99
N ALA A 120 22.24 21.29 -14.77
CA ALA A 120 22.12 21.30 -16.22
C ALA A 120 20.66 21.18 -16.69
N SER A 121 19.85 20.34 -16.05
CA SER A 121 18.42 20.21 -16.37
C SER A 121 17.63 21.48 -16.04
N ARG A 122 17.94 22.16 -14.94
CA ARG A 122 17.29 23.45 -14.62
C ARG A 122 17.56 24.49 -15.70
N GLU A 123 18.79 24.59 -16.19
CA GLU A 123 19.17 25.52 -17.27
C GLU A 123 18.44 25.20 -18.59
N ARG A 124 18.11 23.92 -18.82
CA ARG A 124 17.39 23.42 -20.00
C ARG A 124 15.86 23.48 -19.87
N GLY A 125 15.33 23.84 -18.70
CA GLY A 125 13.89 23.82 -18.42
C GLY A 125 13.31 22.40 -18.31
N GLU A 126 14.14 21.42 -17.98
CA GLU A 126 13.74 20.03 -17.77
C GLU A 126 13.49 19.76 -16.28
N SER A 127 12.47 18.97 -15.96
CA SER A 127 12.02 18.81 -14.58
C SER A 127 11.81 17.37 -14.11
N ASP A 128 12.09 16.36 -14.94
CA ASP A 128 11.69 14.97 -14.66
C ASP A 128 12.81 13.95 -14.94
N PHE A 129 13.01 13.00 -14.03
CA PHE A 129 14.06 11.99 -14.15
C PHE A 129 13.82 11.05 -15.33
N GLY A 130 12.62 10.45 -15.44
CA GLY A 130 12.32 9.43 -16.44
C GLY A 130 12.15 10.01 -17.85
N LYS A 131 11.58 11.21 -17.96
CA LYS A 131 11.32 11.85 -19.27
C LYS A 131 12.52 12.58 -19.85
N HIS A 132 13.38 13.16 -19.01
CA HIS A 132 14.42 14.08 -19.47
C HIS A 132 15.82 13.66 -19.05
N ILE A 133 16.07 13.49 -17.74
CA ILE A 133 17.43 13.32 -17.21
C ILE A 133 18.02 11.96 -17.60
N LEU A 134 17.37 10.86 -17.24
CA LEU A 134 17.88 9.51 -17.51
C LEU A 134 18.05 9.24 -19.01
N PRO A 135 17.07 9.56 -19.90
CA PRO A 135 17.26 9.41 -21.34
C PRO A 135 18.48 10.15 -21.89
N ARG A 136 18.76 11.38 -21.40
CA ARG A 136 19.97 12.11 -21.78
C ARG A 136 21.23 11.41 -21.26
N MET A 137 21.24 11.04 -19.99
CA MET A 137 22.42 10.50 -19.32
C MET A 137 22.89 9.18 -19.93
N ILE A 138 22.01 8.38 -20.56
CA ILE A 138 22.40 7.14 -21.25
C ILE A 138 23.50 7.39 -22.30
N HIS A 139 23.51 8.56 -22.92
CA HIS A 139 24.47 8.92 -23.96
C HIS A 139 25.79 9.50 -23.42
N THR A 140 25.83 9.94 -22.16
CA THR A 140 26.99 10.62 -21.57
C THR A 140 27.62 9.86 -20.41
N HIS A 141 26.86 8.98 -19.75
CA HIS A 141 27.25 8.31 -18.52
C HIS A 141 27.04 6.80 -18.58
N ASN A 142 27.59 6.09 -17.59
CA ASN A 142 27.32 4.67 -17.40
C ASN A 142 26.07 4.47 -16.56
N LEU A 143 24.96 4.13 -17.23
CA LEU A 143 23.70 3.78 -16.61
C LEU A 143 23.54 2.26 -16.65
N VAL A 144 23.24 1.65 -15.51
CA VAL A 144 23.05 0.19 -15.39
C VAL A 144 21.69 -0.15 -14.80
N ALA A 145 21.10 -1.26 -15.24
CA ALA A 145 19.87 -1.80 -14.69
C ALA A 145 20.19 -2.80 -13.57
N TYR A 146 19.69 -2.53 -12.37
CA TYR A 146 19.74 -3.44 -11.25
C TYR A 146 18.50 -4.31 -11.23
N ASP A 147 18.66 -5.62 -11.35
CA ASP A 147 17.56 -6.57 -11.32
C ASP A 147 17.03 -6.75 -9.88
N PHE A 148 15.86 -6.18 -9.61
CA PHE A 148 15.21 -6.25 -8.30
C PHE A 148 14.82 -7.68 -7.93
N ASP A 149 14.59 -8.57 -8.90
CA ASP A 149 14.30 -9.98 -8.62
C ASP A 149 15.52 -10.71 -8.03
N THR A 150 16.72 -10.12 -8.07
CA THR A 150 17.89 -10.66 -7.35
C THR A 150 17.98 -10.18 -5.90
N ASN A 151 17.13 -9.23 -5.48
CA ASN A 151 17.18 -8.66 -4.13
C ASN A 151 16.70 -9.66 -3.08
N VAL A 152 17.52 -9.89 -2.06
CA VAL A 152 17.21 -10.85 -1.00
C VAL A 152 16.87 -10.12 0.29
N ILE A 153 15.66 -10.33 0.81
CA ILE A 153 15.23 -9.76 2.09
C ILE A 153 15.36 -10.82 3.20
N PRO A 154 16.15 -10.56 4.26
CA PRO A 154 16.23 -11.46 5.40
C PRO A 154 14.87 -11.73 6.03
N GLY A 155 14.62 -12.98 6.41
CA GLY A 155 13.39 -13.38 7.10
C GLY A 155 12.14 -13.48 6.21
N THR A 156 12.25 -13.31 4.89
CA THR A 156 11.16 -13.59 3.95
C THR A 156 10.83 -15.08 3.97
N ALA A 157 9.56 -15.40 4.14
CA ALA A 157 9.13 -16.78 4.21
C ALA A 157 9.01 -17.43 2.81
N PRO A 158 9.17 -18.75 2.67
CA PRO A 158 9.15 -19.42 1.36
C PRO A 158 7.83 -19.32 0.57
N TYR A 159 6.72 -19.01 1.24
CA TYR A 159 5.41 -18.83 0.59
C TYR A 159 5.15 -17.37 0.17
N GLU A 160 5.97 -16.42 0.61
CA GLU A 160 5.86 -15.04 0.15
C GLU A 160 6.26 -14.97 -1.32
N GLU A 161 5.67 -14.03 -2.05
CA GLU A 161 6.05 -13.76 -3.43
C GLU A 161 7.45 -13.16 -3.46
N HIS A 162 8.34 -13.82 -4.18
CA HIS A 162 9.67 -13.31 -4.45
C HIS A 162 9.57 -12.06 -5.33
N GLY A 163 10.38 -11.04 -5.03
CA GLY A 163 10.31 -9.76 -5.76
C GLY A 163 8.98 -9.02 -5.60
N TYR A 164 8.22 -9.23 -4.51
CA TYR A 164 6.93 -8.57 -4.31
C TYR A 164 7.05 -7.04 -4.43
N TRP A 165 6.41 -6.52 -5.47
CA TRP A 165 6.29 -5.11 -5.77
C TRP A 165 4.90 -4.83 -6.34
N ARG A 166 4.26 -3.78 -5.85
CA ARG A 166 2.98 -3.29 -6.36
C ARG A 166 3.04 -1.79 -6.58
N ASP A 167 2.74 -1.37 -7.80
CA ASP A 167 2.25 -0.02 -8.10
C ASP A 167 0.73 0.00 -7.88
N VAL A 168 0.31 0.70 -6.84
CA VAL A 168 -1.11 0.84 -6.45
C VAL A 168 -1.76 2.06 -7.10
N GLY A 169 -1.36 2.40 -8.33
CA GLY A 169 -1.91 3.52 -9.12
C GLY A 169 -3.35 3.35 -9.62
N THR A 170 -3.95 2.16 -9.49
CA THR A 170 -5.37 1.92 -9.82
C THR A 170 -6.14 1.38 -8.61
N ILE A 171 -7.46 1.61 -8.57
CA ILE A 171 -8.33 1.09 -7.50
C ILE A 171 -8.28 -0.43 -7.43
N ASP A 172 -8.26 -1.10 -8.58
CA ASP A 172 -8.12 -2.55 -8.69
C ASP A 172 -6.80 -3.04 -8.08
N ALA A 173 -5.67 -2.42 -8.46
CA ALA A 173 -4.36 -2.77 -7.90
C ALA A 173 -4.30 -2.50 -6.38
N TYR A 174 -4.86 -1.38 -5.92
CA TYR A 174 -4.98 -1.07 -4.49
C TYR A 174 -5.79 -2.16 -3.76
N PHE A 175 -6.93 -2.55 -4.32
CA PHE A 175 -7.82 -3.55 -3.73
C PHE A 175 -7.14 -4.92 -3.65
N ASP A 176 -6.52 -5.39 -4.73
CA ASP A 176 -5.82 -6.67 -4.77
C ASP A 176 -4.61 -6.69 -3.83
N ALA A 177 -3.83 -5.60 -3.76
CA ALA A 177 -2.68 -5.49 -2.87
C ALA A 177 -3.07 -5.61 -1.38
N HIS A 178 -4.28 -5.21 -0.99
CA HIS A 178 -4.77 -5.44 0.37
C HIS A 178 -4.93 -6.94 0.64
N PHE A 179 -5.55 -7.67 -0.27
CA PHE A 179 -5.80 -9.11 -0.13
C PHE A 179 -4.54 -9.97 -0.30
N ASP A 180 -3.50 -9.47 -0.98
CA ASP A 180 -2.18 -10.10 -1.02
C ASP A 180 -1.58 -10.31 0.40
N THR A 181 -2.01 -9.52 1.39
CA THR A 181 -1.56 -9.61 2.79
C THR A 181 -2.37 -10.59 3.65
N LEU A 182 -3.44 -11.18 3.10
CA LEU A 182 -4.45 -11.90 3.86
C LEU A 182 -4.20 -13.41 3.93
N GLY A 183 -4.31 -13.98 5.13
CA GLY A 183 -4.33 -15.42 5.38
C GLY A 183 -3.07 -15.96 6.06
N ALA A 184 -2.98 -17.29 6.17
CA ALA A 184 -1.85 -17.95 6.85
C ALA A 184 -0.55 -17.89 6.04
N THR A 185 -0.67 -17.88 4.71
CA THR A 185 0.44 -17.82 3.73
C THR A 185 0.21 -16.65 2.77
N PRO A 186 0.29 -15.39 3.25
CA PRO A 186 0.08 -14.23 2.38
C PRO A 186 1.23 -14.08 1.38
N ARG A 187 0.96 -13.45 0.24
CA ARG A 187 1.99 -13.11 -0.76
C ARG A 187 2.96 -12.08 -0.18
N PHE A 188 2.48 -11.21 0.72
CA PHE A 188 3.31 -10.24 1.43
C PHE A 188 3.01 -10.22 2.93
N ARG A 189 3.97 -10.66 3.75
CA ARG A 189 3.84 -10.66 5.23
C ARG A 189 4.33 -9.36 5.86
N MET A 190 3.41 -8.55 6.37
CA MET A 190 3.75 -7.27 7.02
C MET A 190 4.58 -7.40 8.33
N THR A 191 4.65 -8.58 8.93
CA THR A 191 5.25 -8.83 10.25
C THR A 191 6.65 -9.47 10.21
N ASN A 192 7.41 -9.24 9.14
CA ASN A 192 8.80 -9.70 9.06
C ASN A 192 9.68 -8.99 10.12
N LYS A 193 10.14 -9.73 11.13
CA LYS A 193 10.96 -9.20 12.24
C LYS A 193 12.38 -8.82 11.84
N HIS A 194 12.92 -9.41 10.78
CA HIS A 194 14.25 -9.09 10.26
C HIS A 194 14.25 -7.89 9.32
N TRP A 195 13.07 -7.52 8.81
CA TRP A 195 12.88 -6.35 7.95
C TRP A 195 11.58 -5.63 8.31
N PRO A 196 11.52 -4.98 9.49
CA PRO A 196 10.28 -4.41 10.02
C PRO A 196 9.79 -3.22 9.17
N ILE A 197 8.47 -3.15 8.99
CA ILE A 197 7.80 -1.98 8.42
C ILE A 197 7.31 -1.12 9.58
N TYR A 198 7.85 0.09 9.69
CA TYR A 198 7.42 1.06 10.70
C TYR A 198 6.24 1.87 10.16
N ALA A 199 5.22 2.01 10.99
CA ALA A 199 4.07 2.87 10.75
C ALA A 199 3.85 3.76 11.99
N SER A 200 3.12 4.86 11.83
CA SER A 200 2.74 5.69 12.97
C SER A 200 2.05 4.82 14.02
N PRO A 201 2.48 4.87 15.30
CA PRO A 201 1.74 4.21 16.36
C PRO A 201 0.36 4.86 16.47
N ASP A 202 -0.66 4.04 16.71
CA ASP A 202 -2.01 4.50 17.02
C ASP A 202 -2.47 3.78 18.28
N GLN A 203 -2.99 4.54 19.24
CA GLN A 203 -3.48 4.00 20.49
C GLN A 203 -4.96 3.62 20.31
N ALA A 204 -5.20 2.36 20.03
CA ALA A 204 -6.55 1.80 19.98
C ALA A 204 -6.62 0.56 20.87
N GLU A 205 -7.79 0.33 21.45
CA GLU A 205 -8.06 -0.91 22.18
C GLU A 205 -7.94 -2.13 21.26
N SER A 206 -7.83 -3.33 21.85
CA SER A 206 -7.93 -4.55 21.06
C SER A 206 -9.30 -4.64 20.40
N ALA A 207 -9.36 -5.21 19.19
CA ALA A 207 -10.63 -5.48 18.54
C ALA A 207 -11.51 -6.40 19.41
N GLN A 208 -12.81 -6.13 19.45
CA GLN A 208 -13.79 -6.89 20.23
C GLN A 208 -14.74 -7.61 19.28
N ILE A 209 -14.91 -8.92 19.47
CA ILE A 209 -15.84 -9.74 18.70
C ILE A 209 -16.85 -10.30 19.69
N GLU A 210 -18.03 -9.69 19.74
CA GLU A 210 -19.11 -10.12 20.63
C GLU A 210 -19.75 -11.41 20.10
N ASN A 211 -20.03 -11.45 18.80
CA ASN A 211 -20.57 -12.60 18.07
C ASN A 211 -20.23 -12.46 16.58
N GLY A 212 -20.17 -13.57 15.84
CA GLY A 212 -20.05 -13.52 14.38
C GLY A 212 -19.32 -14.71 13.79
N VAL A 213 -19.24 -14.72 12.45
CA VAL A 213 -18.49 -15.71 11.68
C VAL A 213 -17.45 -14.99 10.83
N LEU A 214 -16.18 -15.33 11.01
CA LEU A 214 -15.07 -14.71 10.31
C LEU A 214 -14.35 -15.77 9.46
N HIS A 215 -14.30 -15.53 8.16
CA HIS A 215 -13.57 -16.33 7.19
C HIS A 215 -12.53 -15.45 6.50
N ARG A 216 -11.26 -15.83 6.64
CA ARG A 216 -10.10 -15.14 6.04
C ARG A 216 -10.26 -13.61 6.12
N SER A 217 -10.44 -13.05 7.31
CA SER A 217 -10.70 -11.62 7.49
C SER A 217 -9.73 -11.00 8.48
N VAL A 218 -9.49 -9.71 8.36
CA VAL A 218 -8.67 -8.92 9.28
C VAL A 218 -9.58 -7.92 9.99
N VAL A 219 -9.44 -7.84 11.31
CA VAL A 219 -10.16 -6.88 12.15
C VAL A 219 -9.14 -5.95 12.79
N GLY A 220 -9.13 -4.69 12.37
CA GLY A 220 -8.24 -3.68 12.93
C GLY A 220 -8.62 -3.30 14.36
N SER A 221 -7.63 -2.83 15.12
CA SER A 221 -7.78 -2.38 16.51
C SER A 221 -8.92 -1.37 16.69
N GLY A 222 -9.56 -1.39 17.86
CA GLY A 222 -10.71 -0.55 18.21
C GLY A 222 -12.02 -0.94 17.53
N SER A 223 -12.02 -1.93 16.64
CA SER A 223 -13.24 -2.38 15.95
C SER A 223 -14.09 -3.29 16.83
N ILE A 224 -15.40 -3.21 16.66
CA ILE A 224 -16.39 -4.05 17.35
C ILE A 224 -17.23 -4.77 16.29
N VAL A 225 -17.30 -6.09 16.38
CA VAL A 225 -18.13 -6.93 15.52
C VAL A 225 -19.16 -7.66 16.40
N ASP A 226 -20.45 -7.35 16.22
CA ASP A 226 -21.54 -7.99 16.95
C ASP A 226 -22.53 -8.65 15.99
N GLY A 227 -22.47 -9.98 15.88
CA GLY A 227 -23.43 -10.81 15.16
C GLY A 227 -23.35 -10.72 13.65
N ALA A 228 -22.19 -10.39 13.07
CA ALA A 228 -21.99 -10.22 11.63
C ALA A 228 -21.21 -11.38 10.98
N THR A 229 -21.30 -11.49 9.65
CA THR A 229 -20.47 -12.41 8.85
C THR A 229 -19.46 -11.62 8.04
N LEU A 230 -18.18 -11.93 8.21
CA LEU A 230 -17.06 -11.35 7.47
C LEU A 230 -16.41 -12.45 6.65
N ASP A 231 -16.40 -12.31 5.33
CA ASP A 231 -15.76 -13.24 4.41
C ASP A 231 -14.82 -12.49 3.47
N HIS A 232 -13.51 -12.70 3.60
CA HIS A 232 -12.50 -11.90 2.91
C HIS A 232 -12.73 -10.40 3.13
N ALA A 233 -12.98 -10.00 4.38
CA ALA A 233 -13.18 -8.60 4.75
C ALA A 233 -11.95 -8.06 5.49
N MET A 234 -11.55 -6.84 5.17
CA MET A 234 -10.47 -6.13 5.84
C MET A 234 -11.05 -4.89 6.51
N LEU A 235 -11.27 -4.98 7.83
CA LEU A 235 -11.68 -3.85 8.62
C LEU A 235 -10.43 -3.11 9.11
N ARG A 236 -10.37 -1.81 8.83
CA ARG A 236 -9.36 -0.92 9.40
C ARG A 236 -9.74 -0.61 10.86
N ARG A 237 -9.19 0.48 11.39
CA ARG A 237 -9.31 0.80 12.82
C ARG A 237 -10.69 1.38 13.17
N SER A 238 -11.16 1.05 14.37
CA SER A 238 -12.39 1.63 14.94
C SER A 238 -13.63 1.45 14.07
N VAL A 239 -13.77 0.29 13.42
CA VAL A 239 -14.96 -0.03 12.62
C VAL A 239 -16.00 -0.71 13.50
N LEU A 240 -17.24 -0.24 13.46
CA LEU A 240 -18.37 -0.89 14.12
C LEU A 240 -19.17 -1.68 13.08
N VAL A 241 -19.33 -2.99 13.29
CA VAL A 241 -20.17 -3.85 12.44
C VAL A 241 -21.31 -4.44 13.26
N GLU A 242 -22.53 -4.08 12.90
CA GLU A 242 -23.74 -4.48 13.63
C GLU A 242 -24.33 -5.81 13.15
N ARG A 243 -25.31 -6.29 13.92
CA ARG A 243 -25.94 -7.61 13.78
C ARG A 243 -26.47 -7.89 12.40
N ASN A 244 -26.28 -9.13 11.95
CA ASN A 244 -26.72 -9.67 10.67
C ASN A 244 -26.13 -8.96 9.45
N ALA A 245 -25.15 -8.06 9.61
CA ALA A 245 -24.42 -7.52 8.47
C ALA A 245 -23.58 -8.62 7.81
N HIS A 246 -23.44 -8.55 6.49
CA HIS A 246 -22.67 -9.51 5.70
C HIS A 246 -21.72 -8.77 4.76
N LEU A 247 -20.42 -8.94 5.00
CA LEU A 247 -19.33 -8.28 4.29
C LEU A 247 -18.53 -9.35 3.55
N GLU A 248 -18.47 -9.24 2.22
CA GLU A 248 -17.82 -10.21 1.34
C GLU A 248 -16.82 -9.51 0.42
N HIS A 249 -15.54 -9.88 0.47
CA HIS A 249 -14.49 -9.26 -0.36
C HIS A 249 -14.54 -7.73 -0.29
N CYS A 250 -14.34 -7.14 0.89
CA CYS A 250 -14.43 -5.70 1.04
C CYS A 250 -13.36 -5.12 1.96
N ILE A 251 -13.03 -3.86 1.74
CA ILE A 251 -12.15 -3.07 2.58
C ILE A 251 -13.03 -2.00 3.25
N VAL A 252 -13.03 -1.95 4.58
CA VAL A 252 -13.76 -0.93 5.34
C VAL A 252 -12.75 -0.08 6.08
N MET A 253 -12.63 1.17 5.67
CA MET A 253 -11.70 2.13 6.22
C MET A 253 -12.16 2.67 7.58
N GLU A 254 -11.30 3.46 8.22
CA GLU A 254 -11.37 3.79 9.62
C GLU A 254 -12.67 4.51 10.04
N ARG A 255 -13.11 4.28 11.28
CA ARG A 255 -14.23 5.00 11.93
C ARG A 255 -15.58 4.89 11.20
N SER A 256 -15.72 3.88 10.35
CA SER A 256 -16.99 3.59 9.67
C SER A 256 -17.87 2.66 10.51
N ARG A 257 -19.18 2.88 10.44
CA ARG A 257 -20.22 2.01 11.01
C ARG A 257 -20.93 1.29 9.88
N ILE A 258 -21.10 -0.02 10.03
CA ILE A 258 -21.89 -0.87 9.14
C ILE A 258 -23.18 -1.27 9.87
N GLY A 259 -24.30 -0.68 9.45
CA GLY A 259 -25.59 -0.86 10.09
C GLY A 259 -26.13 -2.30 9.99
N ALA A 260 -27.01 -2.65 10.93
CA ALA A 260 -27.58 -3.99 11.04
C ALA A 260 -28.21 -4.48 9.73
N GLY A 261 -27.93 -5.72 9.36
CA GLY A 261 -28.46 -6.36 8.15
C GLY A 261 -27.91 -5.82 6.81
N ALA A 262 -26.97 -4.87 6.83
CA ALA A 262 -26.35 -4.37 5.61
C ALA A 262 -25.58 -5.49 4.88
N ARG A 263 -25.59 -5.45 3.55
CA ARG A 263 -24.87 -6.39 2.69
C ARG A 263 -23.92 -5.64 1.78
N ILE A 264 -22.64 -5.91 1.92
CA ILE A 264 -21.57 -5.23 1.17
C ILE A 264 -20.72 -6.31 0.49
N ARG A 265 -20.52 -6.16 -0.82
CA ARG A 265 -19.70 -7.09 -1.60
C ARG A 265 -18.77 -6.35 -2.56
N ARG A 266 -17.50 -6.78 -2.69
CA ARG A 266 -16.53 -6.20 -3.64
C ARG A 266 -16.53 -4.68 -3.60
N ALA A 267 -16.32 -4.13 -2.41
CA ALA A 267 -16.37 -2.70 -2.18
C ALA A 267 -15.24 -2.18 -1.29
N ILE A 268 -14.88 -0.92 -1.50
CA ILE A 268 -14.06 -0.11 -0.61
C ILE A 268 -14.98 0.93 0.02
N ILE A 269 -15.17 0.82 1.33
CA ILE A 269 -15.88 1.82 2.11
C ILE A 269 -14.84 2.75 2.70
N ASP A 270 -14.74 3.98 2.19
CA ASP A 270 -13.79 4.97 2.70
C ASP A 270 -14.17 5.41 4.13
N GLN A 271 -13.27 6.11 4.79
CA GLN A 271 -13.36 6.42 6.22
C GLN A 271 -14.60 7.27 6.57
N ASP A 272 -14.99 7.21 7.83
CA ASP A 272 -16.06 8.04 8.42
C ASP A 272 -17.43 7.90 7.71
N ASN A 273 -17.79 6.68 7.31
CA ASN A 273 -19.10 6.36 6.73
C ASN A 273 -20.01 5.66 7.74
N ASP A 274 -21.25 6.12 7.86
CA ASP A 274 -22.30 5.50 8.68
C ASP A 274 -23.32 4.77 7.81
N ILE A 275 -22.96 3.58 7.33
CA ILE A 275 -23.77 2.79 6.40
C ILE A 275 -25.12 2.43 7.06
N PRO A 276 -26.27 2.78 6.45
CA PRO A 276 -27.58 2.44 6.97
C PRO A 276 -27.80 0.93 7.13
N GLY A 277 -28.67 0.55 8.05
CA GLY A 277 -29.10 -0.85 8.16
C GLY A 277 -29.80 -1.31 6.88
N TYR A 278 -29.61 -2.57 6.52
CA TYR A 278 -30.12 -3.22 5.31
C TYR A 278 -29.67 -2.60 3.97
N GLU A 279 -28.70 -1.68 4.00
CA GLU A 279 -28.09 -1.12 2.79
C GLU A 279 -27.44 -2.23 1.95
N ARG A 280 -27.52 -2.13 0.62
CA ARG A 280 -26.96 -3.12 -0.31
C ARG A 280 -25.99 -2.45 -1.27
N ILE A 281 -24.72 -2.87 -1.20
CA ILE A 281 -23.63 -2.30 -2.01
C ILE A 281 -22.90 -3.46 -2.70
N GLY A 282 -22.70 -3.38 -4.02
CA GLY A 282 -22.02 -4.41 -4.79
C GLY A 282 -22.91 -5.53 -5.32
N PHE A 283 -24.23 -5.28 -5.36
CA PHE A 283 -25.25 -6.26 -5.81
C PHE A 283 -25.96 -5.83 -7.10
N ASP A 284 -26.00 -4.54 -7.41
CA ASP A 284 -26.59 -3.99 -8.63
C ASP A 284 -25.66 -2.91 -9.16
N MET A 285 -24.85 -3.27 -10.16
CA MET A 285 -23.82 -2.38 -10.71
C MET A 285 -24.42 -1.14 -11.39
N GLU A 286 -25.65 -1.21 -11.92
CA GLU A 286 -26.29 -0.04 -12.52
C GLU A 286 -26.77 0.94 -11.45
N ALA A 287 -27.34 0.43 -10.36
CA ALA A 287 -27.71 1.26 -9.21
C ALA A 287 -26.47 1.82 -8.50
N ASP A 288 -25.42 1.00 -8.32
CA ASP A 288 -24.18 1.40 -7.67
C ASP A 288 -23.46 2.49 -8.48
N ARG A 289 -23.38 2.38 -9.82
CA ARG A 289 -22.79 3.42 -10.68
C ARG A 289 -23.51 4.76 -10.66
N LYS A 290 -24.80 4.78 -10.28
CA LYS A 290 -25.56 6.03 -10.11
C LYS A 290 -25.20 6.76 -8.81
N ARG A 291 -24.62 6.05 -7.84
CA ARG A 291 -24.38 6.53 -6.47
C ARG A 291 -22.89 6.68 -6.16
N PHE A 292 -22.07 5.81 -6.73
CA PHE A 292 -20.70 5.56 -6.35
C PHE A 292 -19.80 5.46 -7.58
N HIS A 293 -18.50 5.54 -7.35
CA HIS A 293 -17.55 5.11 -8.37
C HIS A 293 -17.53 3.58 -8.42
N VAL A 294 -17.57 3.01 -9.63
CA VAL A 294 -17.46 1.56 -9.84
C VAL A 294 -16.42 1.31 -10.93
N THR A 295 -15.38 0.54 -10.60
CA THR A 295 -14.32 0.22 -11.56
C THR A 295 -14.85 -0.70 -12.68
N PRO A 296 -14.14 -0.80 -13.82
CA PRO A 296 -14.51 -1.75 -14.89
C PRO A 296 -14.62 -3.20 -14.41
N SER A 297 -13.83 -3.62 -13.41
CA SER A 297 -13.90 -4.97 -12.84
C SER A 297 -15.04 -5.16 -11.83
N GLY A 298 -15.75 -4.08 -11.46
CA GLY A 298 -16.90 -4.10 -10.55
C GLY A 298 -16.59 -3.84 -9.08
N ILE A 299 -15.47 -3.17 -8.75
CA ILE A 299 -15.20 -2.72 -7.38
C ILE A 299 -15.96 -1.42 -7.11
N VAL A 300 -16.80 -1.40 -6.09
CA VAL A 300 -17.57 -0.21 -5.68
C VAL A 300 -16.76 0.61 -4.67
N VAL A 301 -16.63 1.92 -4.88
CA VAL A 301 -15.96 2.82 -3.92
C VAL A 301 -16.97 3.80 -3.35
N VAL A 302 -17.24 3.67 -2.05
CA VAL A 302 -18.07 4.61 -1.29
C VAL A 302 -17.17 5.72 -0.75
N PRO A 303 -17.32 6.98 -1.21
CA PRO A 303 -16.46 8.08 -0.78
C PRO A 303 -16.60 8.38 0.71
N ARG A 304 -15.57 8.99 1.30
CA ARG A 304 -15.60 9.49 2.68
C ARG A 304 -16.84 10.36 2.91
N HIS A 305 -17.51 10.14 4.05
CA HIS A 305 -18.70 10.89 4.47
C HIS A 305 -19.90 10.83 3.51
N PHE A 306 -19.93 9.91 2.53
CA PHE A 306 -21.11 9.74 1.69
C PHE A 306 -22.36 9.42 2.52
N PHE A 307 -22.19 8.54 3.51
CA PHE A 307 -23.18 8.33 4.56
C PHE A 307 -22.73 9.08 5.82
N PRO A 308 -23.27 10.28 6.10
CA PRO A 308 -22.84 11.08 7.23
C PRO A 308 -23.22 10.40 8.54
N ALA A 309 -22.36 10.55 9.56
CA ALA A 309 -22.63 10.05 10.89
C ALA A 309 -23.99 10.55 11.40
N ARG A 310 -24.79 9.64 11.96
CA ARG A 310 -25.99 10.04 12.70
C ARG A 310 -25.58 11.02 13.80
N ALA A 311 -26.29 12.15 13.88
CA ALA A 311 -26.17 13.05 15.02
C ALA A 311 -26.32 12.22 16.30
N SER A 312 -25.32 12.29 17.19
CA SER A 312 -25.39 11.62 18.48
C SER A 312 -26.66 12.09 19.18
N VAL A 313 -27.60 11.18 19.39
CA VAL A 313 -28.64 11.40 20.39
C VAL A 313 -27.89 11.48 21.71
N ASP A 314 -27.99 12.65 22.34
CA ASP A 314 -27.33 12.98 23.60
C ASP A 314 -27.45 11.79 24.57
N SER A 315 -26.31 11.21 24.96
CA SER A 315 -26.24 9.97 25.76
C SER A 315 -26.68 10.15 27.22
N SER A 316 -27.33 11.28 27.55
CA SER A 316 -27.90 11.57 28.86
C SER A 316 -29.25 10.87 29.10
N THR A 317 -29.84 10.21 28.10
CA THR A 317 -31.17 9.60 28.25
C THR A 317 -31.23 8.20 27.65
N THR A 318 -30.59 7.20 28.26
CA THR A 318 -31.03 5.79 28.41
C THR A 318 -29.94 4.97 29.12
N VAL A 319 -29.75 5.19 30.43
CA VAL A 319 -29.27 4.13 31.33
C VAL A 319 -30.48 3.63 32.10
N GLY A 320 -31.38 2.97 31.37
CA GLY A 320 -32.65 2.44 31.87
C GLY A 320 -32.64 0.92 31.90
N ARG A 321 -32.17 0.36 33.02
CA ARG A 321 -32.45 -1.01 33.51
C ARG A 321 -32.37 -2.15 32.48
N LEU A 322 -31.21 -2.80 32.42
CA LEU A 322 -31.15 -4.24 32.13
C LEU A 322 -31.92 -4.98 33.23
N ARG A 323 -33.10 -5.52 32.89
CA ARG A 323 -33.83 -6.49 33.72
C ARG A 323 -33.08 -7.83 33.68
N THR A 324 -32.60 -8.27 34.83
CA THR A 324 -32.15 -9.65 35.07
C THR A 324 -33.35 -10.62 35.07
N PRO A 325 -33.27 -11.79 34.40
CA PRO A 325 -34.18 -12.89 34.70
C PRO A 325 -33.58 -13.79 35.80
N HIS A 326 -34.41 -13.98 36.82
CA HIS A 326 -34.48 -15.09 37.78
C HIS A 326 -33.23 -15.66 38.47
N SER A 327 -33.29 -15.53 39.80
CA SER A 327 -32.52 -16.22 40.83
C SER A 327 -32.49 -17.75 40.66
N VAL A 328 -31.29 -18.32 40.68
CA VAL A 328 -31.05 -19.67 41.21
C VAL A 328 -29.95 -19.52 42.26
N ALA A 329 -30.27 -19.95 43.49
CA ALA A 329 -29.40 -19.88 44.64
C ALA A 329 -28.13 -20.73 44.43
N ALA A 330 -26.96 -20.16 44.69
CA ALA A 330 -25.71 -20.88 44.81
C ALA A 330 -25.10 -20.59 46.19
N THR A 331 -24.96 -21.67 46.95
CA THR A 331 -24.39 -21.74 48.29
C THR A 331 -22.92 -21.32 48.28
N THR A 332 -22.55 -20.54 49.29
CA THR A 332 -21.22 -20.02 49.57
C THR A 332 -20.22 -21.14 49.84
N ALA A 333 -19.09 -21.14 49.12
CA ALA A 333 -17.85 -21.76 49.58
C ALA A 333 -16.68 -20.84 49.20
N LEU A 334 -16.13 -20.20 50.23
CA LEU A 334 -14.92 -19.40 50.20
C LEU A 334 -13.72 -20.28 49.86
N CYS A 335 -12.89 -19.84 48.92
CA CYS A 335 -11.47 -20.19 48.86
C CYS A 335 -10.71 -18.94 48.45
N ASP A 336 -10.04 -18.35 49.44
CA ASP A 336 -9.07 -17.29 49.28
C ASP A 336 -7.87 -17.79 48.44
N GLY A 337 -7.48 -16.99 47.45
CA GLY A 337 -6.30 -17.23 46.64
C GLY A 337 -5.71 -15.90 46.19
N GLU A 338 -4.74 -15.40 46.96
CA GLU A 338 -3.97 -14.20 46.70
C GLU A 338 -3.32 -14.24 45.30
N PHE A 339 -3.62 -13.26 44.44
CA PHE A 339 -2.81 -12.96 43.27
C PHE A 339 -1.83 -11.83 43.61
N ARG A 340 -0.57 -12.19 43.86
CA ARG A 340 0.55 -11.25 43.89
C ARG A 340 0.98 -10.94 42.45
N ALA A 341 0.90 -9.67 42.07
CA ALA A 341 1.58 -9.13 40.90
C ALA A 341 3.10 -9.11 41.13
N ALA A 342 3.88 -9.56 40.15
CA ALA A 342 5.31 -9.37 40.10
C ALA A 342 5.66 -8.46 38.91
N ALA A 343 6.62 -7.58 39.18
CA ALA A 343 7.14 -6.49 38.36
C ALA A 343 7.84 -6.92 37.08
#